data_AF-F8ICP2-F1
#
_entry.id   AF-F8ICP2-F1
#
_cell.length_a   1.000
_cell.length_b   1.000
_cell.length_c   1.000
_cell.angle_alpha   90.00
_cell.angle_beta   90.00
_cell.angle_gamma   90.00
#
_symmetry.space_group_name_H-M   'P 1'
#
loop_
_entity.id
_entity.type
_entity.pdbx_description
1 polymer ?
#
loop_
_entity_poly.entity_id
_entity_poly.type
_entity_poly.pdbx_seq_one_letter_code
_entity_poly.pdbx_strand_id
1 'polypeptide(L)' 'MTAILKELNHLELPPSVVRELGLSNDWKSKIDPSFAKKAIKTALKYEKALKELSKH' A
#
# COMPACT_ATOMS: atom_id res chain seq x y z
N MET A 1 12.54 -1.57 -4.23
CA MET A 1 11.79 -0.30 -3.99
C MET A 1 11.00 0.11 -5.23
N THR A 2 11.64 0.22 -6.40
CA THR A 2 11.02 0.58 -7.69
C THR A 2 9.92 -0.38 -8.15
N ALA A 3 10.08 -1.69 -7.93
CA ALA A 3 9.05 -2.69 -8.29
C ALA A 3 7.74 -2.51 -7.50
N ILE A 4 7.82 -2.32 -6.17
CA ILE A 4 6.63 -2.19 -5.32
C ILE A 4 5.88 -0.87 -5.57
N LEU A 5 6.61 0.22 -5.86
CA LEU A 5 5.98 1.47 -6.31
C LEU A 5 5.26 1.29 -7.64
N LYS A 6 5.82 0.50 -8.56
CA LYS A 6 5.19 0.18 -9.84
C LYS A 6 3.91 -0.62 -9.60
N GLU A 7 3.95 -1.63 -8.74
CA GLU A 7 2.76 -2.41 -8.38
C GLU A 7 1.69 -1.55 -7.70
N LEU A 8 2.06 -0.63 -6.81
CA LEU A 8 1.12 0.28 -6.16
C LEU A 8 0.40 1.18 -7.19
N ASN A 9 1.12 1.66 -8.21
CA ASN A 9 0.52 2.43 -9.30
C ASN A 9 -0.46 1.58 -10.12
N HIS A 10 -0.13 0.31 -10.35
CA HIS A 10 -1.01 -0.65 -11.05
C HIS A 10 -2.12 -1.25 -10.17
N LEU A 11 -2.15 -0.95 -8.86
CA LEU A 11 -3.08 -1.57 -7.92
C LEU A 11 -4.49 -1.03 -8.06
N GLU A 12 -5.32 -1.63 -8.90
CA GLU A 12 -6.71 -1.20 -9.07
C GLU A 12 -7.57 -1.74 -7.93
N LEU A 13 -8.07 -0.84 -7.09
CA LEU A 13 -9.05 -1.19 -6.07
C LEU A 13 -10.45 -1.11 -6.69
N PRO A 14 -11.31 -2.12 -6.46
CA PRO A 14 -12.71 -2.03 -6.85
C PRO A 14 -13.39 -0.80 -6.23
N PRO A 15 -14.35 -0.15 -6.91
CA PRO A 15 -15.04 1.03 -6.39
C PRO A 15 -15.70 0.82 -5.02
N SER A 16 -16.20 -0.39 -4.75
CA SER A 16 -16.75 -0.77 -3.44
C SER A 16 -15.69 -0.66 -2.34
N VAL A 17 -14.50 -1.21 -2.58
CA VAL A 17 -13.36 -1.17 -1.65
C VAL A 17 -12.85 0.25 -1.46
N VAL A 18 -12.76 1.04 -2.53
CA VAL A 18 -12.39 2.47 -2.45
C VAL A 18 -13.36 3.23 -1.54
N ARG A 19 -14.67 2.98 -1.68
CA ARG A 19 -15.71 3.59 -0.86
C ARG A 19 -15.65 3.14 0.60
N GLU A 20 -15.45 1.85 0.86
CA GLU A 20 -15.32 1.30 2.21
C GLU A 20 -14.11 1.88 2.95
N LEU A 21 -13.02 2.14 2.22
CA LEU A 21 -11.81 2.78 2.76
C LEU A 21 -11.95 4.31 2.89
N GLY A 22 -13.09 4.89 2.51
CA GLY A 22 -13.31 6.35 2.54
C GLY A 22 -12.41 7.12 1.57
N LEU A 23 -11.89 6.46 0.54
CA LEU A 23 -11.01 7.03 -0.45
C LEU A 23 -11.82 7.66 -1.60
N SER A 24 -11.29 8.73 -2.20
CA SER A 24 -11.87 9.27 -3.45
C SER A 24 -11.50 8.37 -4.63
N ASN A 25 -12.26 8.39 -5.73
CA ASN A 25 -11.94 7.60 -6.93
C ASN A 25 -10.54 7.91 -7.49
N ASP A 26 -10.09 9.14 -7.29
CA ASP A 26 -8.78 9.69 -7.66
C ASP A 26 -7.71 9.57 -6.54
N TRP A 27 -7.93 8.76 -5.50
CA TRP A 27 -7.05 8.69 -4.32
C TRP A 27 -5.56 8.50 -4.67
N LYS A 28 -5.25 7.75 -5.72
CA LYS A 28 -3.87 7.51 -6.18
C LYS A 28 -3.16 8.78 -6.62
N SER A 29 -3.84 9.71 -7.29
CA SER A 29 -3.22 10.94 -7.80
C SER A 29 -2.90 11.93 -6.69
N LYS A 30 -3.53 11.75 -5.52
CA LYS A 30 -3.33 12.56 -4.31
C LYS A 30 -2.24 12.01 -3.39
N ILE A 31 -1.69 10.82 -3.67
CA ILE A 31 -0.62 10.25 -2.86
C ILE A 31 0.71 10.90 -3.22
N ASP A 32 1.29 11.58 -2.25
CA ASP A 32 2.66 12.05 -2.34
C ASP A 32 3.64 10.86 -2.52
N PRO A 33 4.54 10.89 -3.51
CA PRO A 33 5.47 9.78 -3.76
C PRO A 33 6.42 9.48 -2.59
N SER A 34 6.76 10.47 -1.76
CA SER A 34 7.57 10.28 -0.55
C SER A 34 6.76 9.56 0.54
N PHE A 35 5.48 9.92 0.69
CA PHE A 35 4.56 9.23 1.57
C PHE A 35 4.34 7.77 1.15
N ALA A 36 4.14 7.50 -0.14
CA ALA A 36 4.03 6.14 -0.68
C ALA A 36 5.25 5.28 -0.33
N LYS A 37 6.47 5.83 -0.49
CA LYS A 37 7.71 5.14 -0.11
C LYS A 37 7.76 4.78 1.37
N LYS A 38 7.32 5.69 2.26
CA LYS A 38 7.24 5.42 3.70
C LYS A 38 6.22 4.33 4.01
N ALA A 39 5.03 4.41 3.44
CA ALA A 39 3.98 3.41 3.62
C ALA A 39 4.43 2.01 3.20
N ILE A 40 5.06 1.89 2.01
CA ILE A 40 5.63 0.63 1.52
C ILE A 40 6.70 0.08 2.48
N LYS A 41 7.64 0.94 2.92
CA LYS A 41 8.69 0.51 3.84
C LYS A 41 8.11 -0.01 5.16
N THR A 42 7.07 0.64 5.65
CA THR A 42 6.35 0.24 6.86
C THR A 42 5.62 -1.09 6.65
N ALA A 43 4.91 -1.26 5.54
CA ALA A 43 4.24 -2.52 5.21
C ALA A 43 5.20 -3.70 5.16
N LEU A 44 6.35 -3.56 4.48
CA LEU A 44 7.39 -4.59 4.43
C LEU A 44 7.96 -4.93 5.82
N LYS A 45 8.11 -3.92 6.70
CA LYS A 45 8.56 -4.13 8.08
C LYS A 45 7.55 -4.99 8.84
N TYR A 46 6.25 -4.69 8.73
CA TYR A 46 5.20 -5.45 9.39
C TYR A 46 5.07 -6.86 8.82
N GLU A 47 5.15 -7.03 7.50
CA GLU A 47 5.16 -8.35 6.86
C GLU A 47 6.27 -9.24 7.42
N LYS A 48 7.49 -8.68 7.55
CA LYS A 48 8.63 -9.40 8.14
C LYS A 48 8.37 -9.76 9.60
N ALA A 49 7.88 -8.83 10.41
CA ALA A 49 7.58 -9.07 11.81
C ALA A 49 6.50 -10.17 11.98
N LEU A 50 5.44 -10.13 11.17
CA LEU A 50 4.39 -11.14 11.18
C LEU A 50 4.92 -12.52 10.76
N LYS A 51 5.79 -12.59 9.74
CA LYS A 51 6.46 -13.84 9.33
C LYS A 51 7.38 -14.41 10.40
N GLU A 52 8.00 -13.57 11.22
CA GLU A 52 8.81 -14.01 12.36
C GLU A 52 7.92 -14.53 13.48
N LEU A 53 6.81 -13.84 13.77
CA LEU A 53 5.82 -14.27 14.76
C LEU A 53 5.12 -15.57 14.38
N SER A 54 4.82 -15.79 13.09
CA SER A 54 4.14 -16.99 12.60
C SER A 54 5.01 -18.24 12.57
N LYS A 55 6.31 -18.12 12.86
CA LYS A 55 7.25 -19.26 12.97
C LYS A 55 7.27 -19.83 14.39
N HIS A 56 6.64 -19.15 15.34
CA HIS A 56 6.33 -19.64 16.68
C HIS A 56 4.90 -20.17 16.73
#